data_AF-T2GCD0-F1
#
_entry.id   AF-T2GCD0-F1
#
_cell.length_a   1.000
_cell.length_b   1.000
_cell.length_c   1.000
_cell.angle_alpha   90.00
_cell.angle_beta   90.00
_cell.angle_gamma   90.00
#
_symmetry.space_group_name_H-M   'P 1'
#
loop_
_entity.id
_entity.type
_entity.pdbx_description
1 polymer ?
#
loop_
_entity_poly.entity_id
_entity_poly.type
_entity_poly.pdbx_seq_one_letter_code
_entity_poly.pdbx_strand_id
1 'polypeptide(L)'
;MIRDIELKNDGSREYDPTPGRPKHRWKKNYAGFQSSGGHLIGKCPQDLKLSEATELLKDAIPDCASPFDTTQYPKNFYNVYRGVVYRAVGGEFSNCYHGFPCNKTNDIDSSIIAQLKERAKKSGHAREFKKWMKMYG
;
A
#
# COMPACT_ATOMS: atom_id res chain seq x y z
N MET A 1 7.95 30.64 11.37
CA MET A 1 8.46 29.37 11.91
C MET A 1 7.48 28.28 11.54
N ILE A 2 7.76 27.57 10.46
CA ILE A 2 6.97 26.39 10.05
C ILE A 2 7.47 25.27 10.95
N ARG A 3 6.59 24.70 11.77
CA ARG A 3 6.93 23.52 12.57
C ARG A 3 7.10 22.36 11.59
N ASP A 4 8.32 21.87 11.46
CA ASP A 4 8.60 20.58 10.86
C ASP A 4 7.84 19.54 11.68
N ILE A 5 6.70 19.07 11.16
CA ILE A 5 6.04 17.89 11.69
C ILE A 5 6.92 16.73 11.23
N GLU A 6 7.87 16.38 12.10
CA GLU A 6 8.63 15.14 12.02
C GLU A 6 7.61 13.99 12.09
N LEU A 7 7.13 13.56 10.92
CA LEU A 7 6.30 12.37 10.78
C LEU A 7 7.14 11.21 11.25
N LYS A 8 6.98 10.84 12.52
CA LYS A 8 7.72 9.75 13.14
C LYS A 8 7.51 8.51 12.28
N ASN A 9 8.58 8.06 11.64
CA ASN A 9 8.71 6.67 11.27
C ASN A 9 8.91 5.92 12.59
N ASP A 10 7.83 5.76 13.36
CA ASP A 10 7.90 5.39 14.78
C ASP A 10 8.20 3.90 15.01
N GLY A 11 8.35 3.12 13.94
CA GLY A 11 8.57 1.68 14.04
C GLY A 11 7.43 0.92 14.72
N SER A 12 6.29 1.56 15.00
CA SER A 12 5.18 1.00 15.78
C SER A 12 4.10 0.36 14.91
N ARG A 13 4.23 0.40 13.59
CA ARG A 13 3.22 -0.13 12.65
C ARG A 13 3.23 -1.65 12.66
N GLU A 14 2.07 -2.24 12.90
CA GLU A 14 1.84 -3.68 12.89
C GLU A 14 1.08 -4.08 11.63
N TYR A 15 1.57 -5.10 10.93
CA TYR A 15 0.86 -5.63 9.78
C TYR A 15 -0.26 -6.56 10.24
N ASP A 16 -1.48 -6.29 9.82
CA ASP A 16 -2.62 -7.18 10.00
C ASP A 16 -2.74 -8.13 8.79
N PRO A 17 -2.38 -9.42 8.93
CA PRO A 17 -2.59 -10.41 7.87
C PRO A 17 -4.05 -10.80 7.70
N THR A 18 -4.93 -10.35 8.60
CA THR A 18 -6.34 -10.68 8.72
C THR A 18 -6.56 -12.20 8.62
N PRO A 19 -6.03 -12.97 9.60
CA PRO A 19 -5.98 -14.42 9.53
C PRO A 19 -7.37 -15.02 9.43
N GLY A 20 -7.51 -16.12 8.68
CA GLY A 20 -8.79 -16.83 8.55
C GLY A 20 -9.77 -16.24 7.53
N ARG A 21 -9.36 -15.28 6.68
CA ARG A 21 -10.18 -14.78 5.56
C ARG A 21 -9.69 -15.35 4.21
N PRO A 22 -10.32 -16.42 3.68
CA PRO A 22 -9.92 -17.06 2.40
C PRO A 22 -9.92 -16.09 1.22
N LYS A 23 -10.72 -15.02 1.32
CA LYS A 23 -10.88 -14.00 0.29
C LYS A 23 -9.62 -13.18 -0.01
N HIS A 24 -8.51 -13.36 0.72
CA HIS A 24 -7.24 -12.69 0.42
C HIS A 24 -6.15 -13.64 -0.12
N ARG A 25 -6.38 -14.97 -0.07
CA ARG A 25 -5.41 -15.96 -0.57
C ARG A 25 -5.60 -16.19 -2.06
N TRP A 26 -4.73 -15.60 -2.87
CA TRP A 26 -4.60 -16.01 -4.26
C TRP A 26 -3.85 -17.34 -4.35
N LYS A 27 -4.20 -18.18 -5.33
CA LYS A 27 -3.38 -19.30 -5.81
C LYS A 27 -2.36 -18.92 -6.90
N LYS A 28 -2.20 -17.63 -7.22
CA LYS A 28 -1.28 -17.16 -8.27
C LYS A 28 -0.12 -16.41 -7.64
N ASN A 29 1.04 -16.44 -8.29
CA ASN A 29 2.27 -15.75 -7.90
C ASN A 29 2.35 -14.29 -8.40
N TYR A 30 1.21 -13.70 -8.76
CA TYR A 30 1.08 -12.32 -9.16
C TYR A 30 -0.13 -11.67 -8.48
N ALA A 31 -0.10 -10.34 -8.34
CA ALA A 31 -1.17 -9.55 -7.76
C ALA A 31 -2.15 -9.01 -8.81
N GLY A 32 -3.25 -8.40 -8.37
CA GLY A 32 -4.46 -8.19 -9.18
C GLY A 32 -5.75 -8.44 -8.40
N PHE A 33 -6.84 -8.71 -9.11
CA PHE A 33 -8.20 -8.59 -8.55
C PHE A 33 -9.12 -9.74 -8.92
N GLN A 34 -10.09 -10.00 -8.04
CA GLN A 34 -11.21 -10.90 -8.27
C GLN A 34 -12.52 -10.13 -8.07
N SER A 35 -13.43 -10.17 -9.05
CA SER A 35 -14.77 -9.61 -8.89
C SER A 35 -15.61 -10.50 -7.97
N SER A 36 -16.26 -9.91 -6.98
CA SER A 36 -17.18 -10.58 -6.07
C SER A 36 -18.26 -9.59 -5.62
N GLY A 37 -19.52 -9.90 -5.88
CA GLY A 37 -20.65 -9.03 -5.52
C GLY A 37 -20.57 -7.63 -6.13
N GLY A 38 -20.04 -7.49 -7.35
CA GLY A 38 -19.86 -6.19 -8.01
C GLY A 38 -18.62 -5.39 -7.56
N HIS A 39 -17.85 -5.90 -6.60
CA HIS A 39 -16.64 -5.25 -6.10
C HIS A 39 -15.38 -5.99 -6.55
N LEU A 40 -14.33 -5.23 -6.88
CA LEU A 40 -12.99 -5.77 -7.15
C LEU A 40 -12.25 -5.96 -5.82
N ILE A 41 -12.02 -7.22 -5.45
CA ILE A 41 -11.25 -7.60 -4.26
C ILE A 41 -9.79 -7.75 -4.66
N GLY A 42 -8.92 -6.93 -4.05
CA GLY A 42 -7.47 -7.03 -4.21
C GLY A 42 -6.94 -8.35 -3.63
N LYS A 43 -6.04 -8.99 -4.38
CA LYS A 43 -5.46 -10.29 -4.03
C LYS A 43 -3.94 -10.21 -4.09
N CYS A 44 -3.29 -10.58 -2.99
CA CYS A 44 -1.84 -10.66 -2.91
C CYS A 44 -1.34 -11.91 -3.63
N PRO A 45 -0.11 -11.91 -4.17
CA PRO A 45 0.48 -13.10 -4.74
C PRO A 45 0.73 -14.13 -3.63
N GLN A 46 0.57 -15.42 -3.95
CA GLN A 46 0.62 -16.50 -2.97
C GLN A 46 1.98 -16.65 -2.27
N ASP A 47 3.03 -16.16 -2.91
CA ASP A 47 4.41 -16.24 -2.46
C ASP A 47 4.85 -14.99 -1.67
N LEU A 48 4.00 -13.97 -1.52
CA LEU A 48 4.28 -12.84 -0.62
C LEU A 48 4.20 -13.32 0.82
N LYS A 49 5.35 -13.36 1.49
CA LYS A 49 5.45 -13.79 2.89
C LYS A 49 4.99 -12.69 3.83
N LEU A 50 4.55 -13.09 5.02
CA LEU A 50 4.18 -12.17 6.11
C LEU A 50 5.34 -11.21 6.46
N SER A 51 6.57 -11.71 6.49
CA SER A 51 7.76 -10.90 6.75
C SER A 51 7.95 -9.83 5.67
N GLU A 52 7.82 -10.18 4.39
CA GLU A 52 7.89 -9.22 3.28
C GLU A 52 6.77 -8.18 3.36
N ALA A 53 5.53 -8.61 3.66
CA ALA A 53 4.41 -7.69 3.82
C ALA A 53 4.61 -6.71 4.99
N THR A 54 5.22 -7.18 6.08
CA THR A 54 5.58 -6.37 7.24
C THR A 54 6.66 -5.33 6.88
N GLU A 55 7.70 -5.74 6.17
CA GLU A 55 8.75 -4.82 5.71
C GLU A 55 8.21 -3.80 4.70
N LEU A 56 7.32 -4.22 3.79
CA LEU A 56 6.63 -3.31 2.88
C LEU A 56 5.82 -2.25 3.63
N LEU A 57 5.17 -2.59 4.74
CA LEU A 57 4.41 -1.64 5.56
C LEU A 57 5.33 -0.65 6.30
N LYS A 58 6.42 -1.15 6.88
CA LYS A 58 7.42 -0.31 7.58
C LYS A 58 8.05 0.71 6.63
N ASP A 59 8.36 0.28 5.40
CA ASP A 59 8.94 1.15 4.37
C ASP A 59 7.89 2.00 3.64
N ALA A 60 6.59 1.81 3.89
CA ALA A 60 5.53 2.47 3.12
C ALA A 60 5.50 3.99 3.31
N ILE A 61 5.10 4.67 2.24
CA ILE A 61 4.93 6.13 2.18
C ILE A 61 3.59 6.48 2.83
N PRO A 62 3.56 7.32 3.88
CA PRO A 62 2.31 7.75 4.50
C PRO A 62 1.53 8.69 3.58
N ASP A 63 0.21 8.52 3.58
CA ASP A 63 -0.75 9.45 3.01
C ASP A 63 -1.08 10.53 4.05
N CYS A 64 -0.23 11.55 4.15
CA CYS A 64 -0.45 12.67 5.06
C CYS A 64 -1.39 13.65 4.38
N ALA A 65 -2.68 13.51 4.66
CA ALA A 65 -3.74 14.31 4.07
C ALA A 65 -3.73 15.72 4.68
N SER A 66 -2.81 16.58 4.23
CA SER A 66 -2.64 18.00 4.61
C SER A 66 -1.61 18.27 5.72
N PRO A 67 -0.87 19.39 5.67
CA PRO A 67 -0.09 19.90 6.80
C PRO A 67 -0.94 20.25 8.04
N PHE A 68 -2.26 20.27 7.92
CA PHE A 68 -3.20 20.45 9.04
C PHE A 68 -3.73 19.12 9.60
N ASP A 69 -3.31 17.98 9.06
CA ASP A 69 -3.68 16.68 9.59
C ASP A 69 -3.01 16.48 10.95
N THR A 70 -3.83 16.49 12.01
CA THR A 70 -3.40 16.25 13.38
C THR A 70 -3.59 14.80 13.80
N THR A 71 -4.00 13.91 12.87
CA THR A 71 -4.13 12.49 13.19
C THR A 71 -2.77 11.90 13.57
N GLN A 72 -2.75 11.18 14.69
CA GLN A 72 -1.54 10.53 15.20
C GLN A 72 -1.02 9.46 14.22
N TYR A 73 -1.93 8.88 13.44
CA TYR A 73 -1.67 7.76 12.55
C TYR A 73 -2.25 8.04 11.16
N PRO A 74 -1.43 8.01 10.08
CA PRO A 74 -1.91 8.16 8.72
C PRO A 74 -2.97 7.13 8.37
N LYS A 75 -4.08 7.55 7.76
CA LYS A 75 -5.18 6.64 7.38
C LYS A 75 -4.76 5.62 6.33
N ASN A 76 -3.91 6.03 5.39
CA ASN A 76 -3.39 5.18 4.34
C ASN A 76 -1.86 5.21 4.31
N PHE A 77 -1.30 4.10 3.88
CA PHE A 77 0.09 3.97 3.46
C PHE A 77 0.15 3.37 2.07
N TYR A 78 1.16 3.73 1.30
CA TYR A 78 1.38 3.19 -0.03
C TYR A 78 2.78 2.62 -0.18
N ASN A 79 2.88 1.48 -0.85
CA ASN A 79 4.16 0.95 -1.31
C ASN A 79 3.98 0.26 -2.68
N VAL A 80 5.09 -0.15 -3.27
CA VAL A 80 5.11 -0.91 -4.52
C VAL A 80 5.79 -2.25 -4.29
N TYR A 81 5.17 -3.33 -4.77
CA TYR A 81 5.76 -4.67 -4.74
C TYR A 81 5.65 -5.32 -6.11
N ARG A 82 6.79 -5.70 -6.69
CA ARG A 82 6.87 -6.26 -8.06
C ARG A 82 6.13 -5.43 -9.11
N GLY A 83 6.20 -4.10 -8.96
CA GLY A 83 5.55 -3.12 -9.83
C GLY A 83 4.03 -2.96 -9.62
N VAL A 84 3.46 -3.55 -8.57
CA VAL A 84 2.05 -3.39 -8.23
C VAL A 84 1.92 -2.38 -7.10
N VAL A 85 1.01 -1.42 -7.22
CA VAL A 85 0.73 -0.46 -6.15
C VAL A 85 -0.10 -1.15 -5.06
N TYR A 86 0.34 -1.03 -3.82
CA TYR A 86 -0.38 -1.49 -2.64
C TYR A 86 -0.84 -0.29 -1.81
N ARG A 87 -2.04 -0.38 -1.26
CA ARG A 87 -2.53 0.50 -0.19
C ARG A 87 -2.63 -0.34 1.08
N ALA A 88 -2.13 0.19 2.17
CA ALA A 88 -2.41 -0.31 3.51
C ALA A 88 -3.31 0.67 4.24
N VAL A 89 -4.37 0.16 4.87
CA VAL A 89 -5.37 0.98 5.59
C VAL A 89 -5.38 0.61 7.06
N GLY A 90 -5.40 1.64 7.91
CA GLY A 90 -5.50 1.51 9.36
C GLY A 90 -6.86 1.97 9.88
N GLY A 91 -7.18 1.58 11.11
CA GLY A 91 -8.28 2.20 11.85
C GLY A 91 -7.87 3.58 12.39
N GLU A 92 -8.84 4.47 12.62
CA GLU A 92 -8.63 5.86 13.05
C GLU A 92 -7.80 6.01 14.36
N PHE A 93 -7.75 4.95 15.17
CA PHE A 93 -6.99 4.90 16.43
C PHE A 93 -6.09 3.65 16.53
N SER A 94 -5.65 3.10 15.39
CA SER A 94 -4.90 1.85 15.36
C SER A 94 -3.58 1.98 14.60
N ASN A 95 -2.53 1.40 15.16
CA ASN A 95 -1.25 1.16 14.49
C ASN A 95 -1.24 -0.13 13.67
N CYS A 96 -2.36 -0.85 13.59
CA CYS A 96 -2.51 -2.06 12.77
C CYS A 96 -3.04 -1.72 11.38
N TYR A 97 -2.33 -2.17 10.35
CA TYR A 97 -2.64 -1.87 8.95
C TYR A 97 -2.80 -3.13 8.11
N HIS A 98 -3.82 -3.15 7.28
CA HIS A 98 -4.03 -4.22 6.30
C HIS A 98 -3.68 -3.75 4.88
N GLY A 99 -2.71 -4.42 4.26
CA GLY A 99 -2.22 -4.12 2.89
C GLY A 99 -2.91 -4.93 1.80
N PHE A 100 -3.30 -4.28 0.71
CA PHE A 100 -3.90 -4.91 -0.48
C PHE A 100 -3.51 -4.19 -1.78
N PRO A 101 -3.52 -4.88 -2.94
CA PRO A 101 -3.30 -4.23 -4.24
C PRO A 101 -4.35 -3.15 -4.50
N CYS A 102 -3.90 -1.98 -4.96
CA CYS A 102 -4.74 -0.81 -5.19
C CYS A 102 -5.15 -0.69 -6.67
N ASN A 103 -6.47 -0.64 -6.93
CA ASN A 103 -7.04 -0.41 -8.26
C ASN A 103 -7.54 1.03 -8.49
N LYS A 104 -7.34 1.92 -7.52
CA LYS A 104 -7.77 3.33 -7.58
C LYS A 104 -6.56 4.24 -7.44
N THR A 105 -5.63 4.14 -8.40
CA THR A 105 -4.39 4.92 -8.30
C THR A 105 -4.58 6.40 -8.66
N ASN A 106 -5.71 6.75 -9.26
CA ASN A 106 -6.11 8.16 -9.51
C ASN A 106 -6.43 8.93 -8.23
N ASP A 107 -6.74 8.24 -7.13
CA ASP A 107 -7.04 8.86 -5.84
C ASP A 107 -5.76 9.10 -5.00
N ILE A 108 -4.58 8.78 -5.55
CA ILE A 108 -3.30 8.88 -4.84
C ILE A 108 -2.61 10.19 -5.24
N ASP A 109 -2.07 10.90 -4.26
CA ASP A 109 -1.30 12.12 -4.51
C ASP A 109 -0.15 11.88 -5.50
N SER A 110 0.01 12.80 -6.45
CA SER A 110 1.00 12.69 -7.52
C SER A 110 2.45 12.59 -7.00
N SER A 111 2.76 13.18 -5.84
CA SER A 111 4.07 13.08 -5.20
C SER A 111 4.33 11.66 -4.67
N ILE A 112 3.31 11.00 -4.13
CA ILE A 112 3.38 9.60 -3.72
C ILE A 112 3.55 8.71 -4.95
N ILE A 113 2.79 8.95 -6.03
CA ILE A 113 2.96 8.22 -7.29
C ILE A 113 4.37 8.36 -7.86
N ALA A 114 4.97 9.56 -7.80
CA ALA A 114 6.35 9.78 -8.23
C ALA A 114 7.34 8.96 -7.38
N GLN A 115 7.18 8.94 -6.06
CA GLN A 115 8.01 8.12 -5.17
C GLN A 115 7.86 6.62 -5.44
N LEU A 116 6.63 6.13 -5.63
CA LEU A 116 6.37 4.73 -5.97
C LEU A 116 7.01 4.33 -7.31
N LYS A 117 6.97 5.24 -8.30
CA LYS A 117 7.63 5.04 -9.60
C LYS A 117 9.14 4.89 -9.45
N GLU A 118 9.78 5.74 -8.63
CA GLU A 118 11.22 5.63 -8.36
C GLU A 118 11.58 4.35 -7.61
N ARG A 119 10.76 3.93 -6.63
CA ARG A 119 10.93 2.63 -5.95
C ARG A 119 10.83 1.47 -6.93
N ALA A 120 9.83 1.47 -7.81
CA ALA A 120 9.65 0.44 -8.83
C ALA A 120 10.85 0.36 -9.79
N LYS A 121 11.43 1.50 -10.17
CA LYS A 121 12.67 1.53 -10.97
C LYS A 121 13.83 0.90 -10.22
N LYS A 122 14.06 1.30 -8.96
CA LYS A 122 15.16 0.77 -8.13
C LYS A 122 15.05 -0.75 -7.93
N SER A 123 13.84 -1.29 -7.86
CA SER A 123 13.60 -2.72 -7.74
C SER A 123 13.54 -3.47 -9.09
N GLY A 124 13.82 -2.81 -10.23
CA GLY A 124 13.78 -3.46 -11.55
C GLY A 124 12.38 -3.76 -12.10
N HIS A 125 11.33 -3.13 -11.57
CA HIS A 125 9.91 -3.39 -11.87
C HIS A 125 9.19 -2.18 -12.51
N ALA A 126 9.93 -1.28 -13.17
CA ALA A 126 9.37 -0.07 -13.76
C ALA A 126 8.33 -0.37 -14.86
N ARG A 127 8.52 -1.45 -15.62
CA ARG A 127 7.62 -1.85 -16.70
C ARG A 127 6.28 -2.33 -16.14
N GLU A 128 6.32 -3.16 -15.11
CA GLU A 128 5.16 -3.69 -14.39
C GLU A 128 4.39 -2.55 -13.74
N PHE A 129 5.09 -1.60 -13.10
CA PHE A 129 4.49 -0.38 -12.56
C PHE A 129 3.77 0.45 -13.63
N LYS A 130 4.43 0.72 -14.76
CA LYS A 130 3.79 1.45 -15.87
C LYS A 130 2.54 0.72 -16.37
N LYS A 131 2.59 -0.60 -16.47
CA LYS A 131 1.43 -1.42 -16.87
C LYS A 131 0.31 -1.32 -15.84
N TRP A 132 0.63 -1.39 -14.55
CA TRP A 132 -0.34 -1.26 -13.46
C TRP A 132 -1.04 0.09 -13.49
N MET A 133 -0.28 1.19 -13.58
CA MET A 133 -0.82 2.54 -13.68
C MET A 133 -1.71 2.71 -14.92
N LYS A 134 -1.34 2.14 -16.08
CA LYS A 134 -2.20 2.19 -17.27
C LYS A 134 -3.56 1.48 -17.09
N MET A 135 -3.61 0.44 -16.26
CA MET A 135 -4.83 -0.34 -16.04
C MET A 135 -5.73 0.26 -14.95
N TYR A 136 -5.16 0.98 -13.97
CA TYR A 136 -5.84 1.35 -12.72
C TYR A 136 -5.68 2.82 -12.30
N GLY A 137 -4.95 3.61 -13.07
CA GLY A 137 -4.79 5.05 -12.90
C GLY A 137 -5.25 5.80 -14.13
#